data_AF-A0A1G7LDJ2-F1
#
_entry.id   AF-A0A1G7LDJ2-F1
#
_cell.length_a   1.000
_cell.length_b   1.000
_cell.length_c   1.000
_cell.angle_alpha   90.00
_cell.angle_beta   90.00
_cell.angle_gamma   90.00
#
_symmetry.space_group_name_H-M   'P 1'
#
loop_
_entity.id
_entity.type
_entity.pdbx_description
1 polymer ?
#
loop_
_entity_poly.entity_id
_entity_poly.type
_entity_poly.pdbx_seq_one_letter_code
_entity_poly.pdbx_strand_id
1 'polypeptide(L)'
;MPLGIVFELLWLDTLELGGVVPPYGGLSFLLAFPLCRHFGLTQAGAALVPLFFSMLAAYAASWLELRQRAAQNVLAPALEAWCVGGRGGIPPSRAVLGAALRRAGWQLGFYALWFCVLYLLLAALTAGGHWPRLALVTWPAIYAAALLGAVLSLRTRQAYLVLAASLGCLALLFWLGA
;
A
#
# COMPACT_ATOMS: atom_id res chain seq x y z
N MET A 1 -10.78 -9.25 -12.41
CA MET A 1 -9.48 -9.30 -11.70
C MET A 1 -9.73 -8.93 -10.25
N PRO A 2 -9.69 -9.87 -9.29
CA PRO A 2 -9.98 -9.59 -7.88
C PRO A 2 -8.76 -8.98 -7.16
N LEU A 3 -8.19 -7.90 -7.72
CA LEU A 3 -7.03 -7.18 -7.15
C LEU A 3 -7.38 -6.50 -5.82
N GLY A 4 -8.61 -6.05 -5.66
CA GLY A 4 -9.08 -5.42 -4.40
C GLY A 4 -8.95 -6.38 -3.22
N ILE A 5 -9.38 -7.64 -3.39
CA ILE A 5 -9.29 -8.68 -2.37
C ILE A 5 -7.83 -8.95 -1.98
N VAL A 6 -6.91 -8.96 -2.96
CA VAL A 6 -5.47 -9.17 -2.71
C VAL A 6 -4.93 -8.06 -1.80
N PHE A 7 -5.19 -6.79 -2.12
CA PHE A 7 -4.72 -5.68 -1.30
C PHE A 7 -5.37 -5.63 0.07
N GLU A 8 -6.67 -5.92 0.16
CA GLU A 8 -7.40 -5.95 1.42
C GLU A 8 -6.85 -7.02 2.37
N LEU A 9 -6.60 -8.24 1.87
CA LEU A 9 -5.98 -9.32 2.63
C LEU A 9 -4.52 -9.01 3.00
N LEU A 10 -3.76 -8.41 2.09
CA LEU A 10 -2.35 -8.11 2.31
C LEU A 10 -2.14 -7.01 3.36
N TRP A 11 -3.00 -5.99 3.38
CA TRP A 11 -2.88 -4.86 4.31
C TRP A 11 -3.61 -5.06 5.65
N LEU A 12 -4.29 -6.20 5.85
CA LEU A 12 -5.09 -6.49 7.05
C LEU A 12 -4.27 -6.50 8.35
N ASP A 13 -2.99 -6.88 8.33
CA ASP A 13 -2.11 -6.85 9.51
C ASP A 13 -1.59 -5.46 9.88
N THR A 14 -1.72 -4.50 8.96
CA THR A 14 -1.17 -3.15 9.17
C THR A 14 -2.13 -2.21 9.90
N LEU A 15 -3.18 -2.73 10.54
CA LEU A 15 -4.09 -1.92 11.36
C LEU A 15 -3.33 -1.20 12.49
N GLU A 16 -3.64 0.09 12.69
CA GLU A 16 -2.89 0.99 13.56
C GLU A 16 -2.85 0.50 15.01
N LEU A 17 -1.70 -0.01 15.45
CA LEU A 17 -1.35 0.01 16.87
C LEU A 17 -0.34 1.11 17.10
N GLY A 18 -0.80 2.20 17.71
CA GLY A 18 0.00 3.22 18.41
C GLY A 18 1.25 3.73 17.68
N GLY A 19 1.20 4.97 17.19
CA GLY A 19 2.37 5.75 16.75
C GLY A 19 2.95 5.37 15.37
N VAL A 20 2.71 4.17 14.87
CA VAL A 20 3.15 3.72 13.54
C VAL A 20 2.11 4.10 12.48
N VAL A 21 2.55 4.80 11.44
CA VAL A 21 1.70 5.14 10.28
C VAL A 21 1.58 3.92 9.38
N PRO A 22 0.36 3.42 9.11
CA PRO A 22 0.18 2.27 8.26
C PRO A 22 0.42 2.63 6.78
N PRO A 23 0.89 1.68 5.97
CA PRO A 23 0.99 1.84 4.53
C PRO A 23 -0.37 2.13 3.89
N TYR A 24 -0.37 2.99 2.87
CA TYR A 24 -1.59 3.46 2.21
C TYR A 24 -2.18 2.40 1.25
N GLY A 25 -2.98 1.48 1.79
CA GLY A 25 -3.64 0.44 1.00
C GLY A 25 -4.49 0.98 -0.16
N GLY A 26 -5.25 2.04 0.07
CA GLY A 26 -6.04 2.70 -0.98
C GLY A 26 -5.19 3.25 -2.14
N LEU A 27 -4.00 3.78 -1.85
CA LEU A 27 -3.08 4.29 -2.88
C LEU A 27 -2.54 3.14 -3.73
N SER A 28 -2.18 2.01 -3.11
CA SER A 28 -1.70 0.83 -3.86
C SER A 28 -2.76 0.32 -4.85
N PHE A 29 -4.03 0.27 -4.43
CA PHE A 29 -5.13 -0.11 -5.30
C PHE A 29 -5.35 0.89 -6.45
N LEU A 30 -5.38 2.19 -6.14
CA LEU A 30 -5.58 3.26 -7.14
C LEU A 30 -4.43 3.38 -8.16
N LEU A 31 -3.24 2.89 -7.83
CA LEU A 31 -2.13 2.77 -8.79
C LEU A 31 -2.27 1.51 -9.63
N ALA A 32 -2.43 0.34 -9.00
CA ALA A 32 -2.38 -0.94 -9.70
C ALA A 32 -3.61 -1.20 -10.58
N PHE A 33 -4.81 -0.88 -10.11
CA PHE A 33 -6.06 -1.20 -10.81
C PHE A 33 -6.18 -0.56 -12.21
N PRO A 34 -6.07 0.78 -12.36
CA PRO A 34 -6.22 1.41 -13.67
C PRO A 34 -5.11 0.99 -14.65
N LEU A 35 -3.88 0.79 -14.17
CA LEU A 35 -2.75 0.36 -15.00
C LEU A 35 -2.92 -1.08 -15.49
N CYS A 36 -3.31 -2.00 -14.61
CA CYS A 36 -3.61 -3.38 -15.00
C CYS A 36 -4.74 -3.43 -16.03
N ARG A 37 -5.76 -2.56 -15.89
CA ARG A 37 -6.87 -2.49 -16.84
C ARG A 37 -6.43 -1.89 -18.18
N HIS A 38 -5.63 -0.83 -18.17
CA HIS A 38 -5.15 -0.14 -19.37
C HIS A 38 -4.25 -1.02 -20.23
N PHE A 39 -3.30 -1.73 -19.61
CA PHE A 39 -2.36 -2.61 -20.30
C PHE A 39 -2.88 -4.05 -20.51
N GLY A 40 -4.15 -4.32 -20.15
CA GLY A 40 -4.76 -5.64 -20.35
C GLY A 40 -4.09 -6.78 -19.57
N LEU A 41 -3.52 -6.48 -18.39
CA LEU A 41 -2.76 -7.44 -17.59
C LEU A 41 -3.72 -8.42 -16.89
N THR A 42 -4.02 -9.54 -17.57
CA THR A 42 -4.92 -10.58 -17.06
C THR A 42 -4.17 -11.77 -16.44
N GLN A 43 -2.90 -11.96 -16.80
CA GLN A 43 -2.05 -13.00 -16.24
C GLN A 43 -1.46 -12.58 -14.89
N ALA A 44 -1.46 -13.51 -13.93
CA ALA A 44 -0.95 -13.29 -12.58
C ALA A 44 0.51 -12.82 -12.56
N GLY A 45 1.38 -13.44 -13.38
CA GLY A 45 2.79 -13.03 -13.50
C GLY A 45 2.99 -11.60 -14.02
N ALA A 46 2.13 -11.13 -14.94
CA ALA A 46 2.20 -9.78 -15.48
C ALA A 46 1.67 -8.73 -14.48
N ALA A 47 0.69 -9.09 -13.66
CA ALA A 47 0.15 -8.24 -12.60
C ALA A 47 1.11 -8.08 -11.41
N LEU A 48 2.14 -8.91 -11.31
CA LEU A 48 3.09 -8.91 -10.19
C LEU A 48 3.92 -7.62 -10.13
N VAL A 49 4.41 -7.13 -11.28
CA VAL A 49 5.17 -5.87 -11.35
C VAL A 49 4.36 -4.68 -10.80
N PRO A 50 3.15 -4.36 -11.30
CA PRO A 50 2.37 -3.25 -10.75
C PRO A 50 1.96 -3.49 -9.29
N LEU A 51 1.70 -4.74 -8.88
CA LEU A 51 1.44 -5.07 -7.47
C LEU A 51 2.62 -4.69 -6.56
N PHE A 52 3.82 -5.19 -6.82
CA PHE A 52 5.01 -4.91 -6.00
C PHE A 52 5.36 -3.43 -5.96
N PHE A 53 5.34 -2.75 -7.10
CA PHE A 53 5.63 -1.32 -7.14
C PHE A 53 4.57 -0.48 -6.44
N SER A 54 3.30 -0.84 -6.56
CA SER A 54 2.22 -0.15 -5.82
C SER A 54 2.33 -0.36 -4.30
N MET A 55 2.83 -1.52 -3.87
CA MET A 55 3.09 -1.85 -2.48
C MET A 55 4.28 -1.03 -1.93
N LEU A 56 5.36 -0.92 -2.73
CA LEU A 56 6.49 -0.04 -2.43
C LEU A 56 6.06 1.43 -2.34
N ALA A 57 5.20 1.88 -3.27
CA ALA A 57 4.66 3.23 -3.26
C ALA A 57 3.81 3.49 -2.00
N ALA A 58 2.99 2.52 -1.56
CA ALA A 58 2.21 2.63 -0.32
C ALA A 58 3.08 2.75 0.93
N TYR A 59 4.23 2.05 0.98
CA TYR A 59 5.20 2.18 2.07
C TYR A 59 5.98 3.50 2.00
N ALA A 60 6.38 3.93 0.80
CA ALA A 60 6.99 5.25 0.63
C ALA A 60 6.03 6.39 1.02
N ALA A 61 4.72 6.22 0.77
CA ALA A 61 3.70 7.16 1.19
C ALA A 61 3.57 7.26 2.72
N SER A 62 3.64 6.14 3.47
CA SER A 62 3.60 6.19 4.94
C SER A 62 4.82 6.88 5.53
N TRP A 63 6.00 6.66 4.95
CA TRP A 63 7.21 7.38 5.33
C TRP A 63 7.13 8.89 5.05
N LEU A 64 6.56 9.28 3.90
CA LEU A 64 6.32 10.68 3.58
C LEU A 64 5.34 11.31 4.57
N GLU A 65 4.26 10.61 4.94
CA GLU A 65 3.33 11.09 5.95
C GLU A 65 4.01 11.28 7.30
N LEU A 66 4.88 10.36 7.74
CA LEU A 66 5.61 10.50 8.99
C LEU A 66 6.43 11.79 9.02
N ARG A 67 7.11 12.11 7.91
CA ARG A 67 7.85 13.38 7.76
C ARG A 67 6.94 14.59 7.75
N GLN A 68 5.77 14.51 7.12
CA GLN A 68 4.79 15.59 7.12
C GLN A 68 4.24 15.87 8.52
N ARG A 69 3.96 14.82 9.31
CA ARG A 69 3.54 14.94 10.72
C ARG A 69 4.63 15.64 11.54
N ALA A 70 5.90 15.23 11.39
CA ALA A 70 7.02 15.88 12.06
C ALA A 70 7.17 17.37 11.69
N ALA A 71 6.98 17.72 10.40
CA ALA A 71 7.00 19.11 9.95
C ALA A 71 5.79 19.93 10.44
N GLN A 72 4.64 19.29 10.67
CA GLN A 72 3.44 19.93 11.21
C GLN A 72 3.52 20.19 12.72
N ASN A 73 4.33 19.43 13.47
CA ASN A 73 4.53 19.65 14.92
C ASN A 73 5.06 21.04 15.26
N VAL A 74 5.76 21.71 14.33
CA VAL A 74 6.23 23.10 14.50
C VAL A 74 5.06 24.09 14.64
N LEU A 75 3.85 23.73 14.21
CA LEU A 75 2.65 24.56 14.35
C LEU A 75 2.05 24.53 15.77
N ALA A 76 2.40 23.53 16.59
CA ALA A 76 1.88 23.38 17.95
C ALA A 76 2.15 24.61 18.86
N PRO A 77 3.38 25.13 18.99
CA PRO A 77 3.63 26.32 19.81
C PRO A 77 2.92 27.58 19.29
N ALA A 78 2.74 27.69 17.96
CA ALA A 78 2.01 28.81 17.35
C ALA A 78 0.50 28.76 17.63
N LEU A 79 -0.06 27.56 17.81
CA LEU A 79 -1.45 27.36 18.25
C LEU A 79 -1.61 27.63 19.75
N GLU A 80 -0.68 27.17 20.57
CA GLU A 80 -0.65 27.45 22.02
C GLU A 80 -0.56 28.95 22.29
N ALA A 81 0.30 29.66 21.56
CA ALA A 81 0.41 31.11 21.64
C ALA A 81 -0.90 31.82 21.27
N TRP A 82 -1.69 31.28 20.32
CA TRP A 82 -3.01 31.81 20.00
C TRP A 82 -4.02 31.58 21.13
N CYS A 83 -4.04 30.38 21.73
CA CYS A 83 -4.93 30.04 22.85
C CYS A 83 -4.70 30.93 24.08
N VAL A 84 -3.46 31.33 24.34
CA VAL A 84 -3.08 32.21 25.46
C VAL A 84 -3.26 33.70 25.12
N GLY A 85 -3.64 34.04 23.88
CA GLY A 85 -3.80 35.44 23.44
C GLY A 85 -2.47 36.17 23.16
N GLY A 86 -1.38 35.43 22.94
CA GLY A 86 -0.07 35.96 22.62
C GLY A 86 0.00 36.60 21.23
N ARG A 87 0.81 37.66 21.08
CA ARG A 87 1.10 38.27 19.77
C ARG A 87 1.88 37.27 18.91
N GLY A 88 1.32 36.87 17.76
CA GLY A 88 1.96 35.93 16.82
C GLY A 88 1.29 34.55 16.69
N GLY A 89 0.19 34.31 17.42
CA GLY A 89 -0.57 33.07 17.30
C GLY A 89 -1.31 32.91 15.96
N ILE A 90 -1.36 31.68 15.44
CA ILE A 90 -2.09 31.35 14.20
C ILE A 90 -3.48 30.81 14.58
N PRO A 91 -4.59 31.30 13.98
CA PRO A 91 -5.91 30.77 14.30
C PRO A 91 -6.03 29.30 13.86
N PRO A 92 -6.74 28.46 14.63
CA PRO A 92 -6.79 27.00 14.43
C PRO A 92 -7.35 26.63 13.06
N SER A 93 -8.34 27.37 12.55
CA SER A 93 -8.93 27.14 11.22
C SER A 93 -7.91 27.30 10.09
N ARG A 94 -7.03 28.31 10.15
CA ARG A 94 -5.98 28.51 9.14
C ARG A 94 -4.87 27.47 9.26
N ALA A 95 -4.49 27.10 10.48
CA ALA A 95 -3.49 26.07 10.71
C ALA A 95 -3.96 24.71 10.16
N VAL A 96 -5.21 24.33 10.45
CA VAL A 96 -5.83 23.08 9.95
C VAL A 96 -5.99 23.11 8.44
N LEU A 97 -6.52 24.20 7.86
CA LEU A 97 -6.72 24.31 6.42
C LEU A 97 -5.38 24.27 5.66
N GLY A 98 -4.37 25.01 6.12
CA GLY A 98 -3.04 25.00 5.52
C GLY A 98 -2.37 23.64 5.60
N ALA A 99 -2.49 22.95 6.75
CA ALA A 99 -1.99 21.60 6.92
C ALA A 99 -2.71 20.59 6.00
N ALA A 100 -4.04 20.69 5.86
CA ALA A 100 -4.85 19.85 5.01
C ALA A 100 -4.54 20.06 3.52
N LEU A 101 -4.48 21.30 3.05
CA LEU A 101 -4.14 21.63 1.67
C LEU A 101 -2.73 21.17 1.31
N ARG A 102 -1.75 21.41 2.19
CA ARG A 102 -0.38 20.94 2.00
C ARG A 102 -0.33 19.42 1.92
N ARG A 103 -1.03 18.71 2.81
CA ARG A 103 -1.11 17.25 2.79
C ARG A 103 -1.74 16.75 1.49
N ALA A 104 -2.87 17.32 1.08
CA ALA A 104 -3.55 16.96 -0.16
C ALA A 104 -2.66 17.19 -1.39
N GLY A 105 -1.98 18.33 -1.46
CA GLY A 105 -1.04 18.65 -2.54
C GLY A 105 0.11 17.65 -2.63
N TRP A 106 0.73 17.31 -1.50
CA TRP A 106 1.80 16.30 -1.47
C TRP A 106 1.31 14.90 -1.82
N GLN A 107 0.16 14.48 -1.32
CA GLN A 107 -0.42 13.17 -1.63
C GLN A 107 -0.78 13.07 -3.11
N LEU A 108 -1.39 14.11 -3.67
CA LEU A 108 -1.72 14.18 -5.09
C LEU A 108 -0.47 14.17 -5.97
N GLY A 109 0.54 14.99 -5.63
CA GLY A 109 1.81 15.06 -6.36
C GLY A 109 2.55 13.72 -6.32
N PHE A 110 2.60 13.08 -5.14
CA PHE A 110 3.21 11.76 -4.98
C PHE A 110 2.48 10.68 -5.80
N TYR A 111 1.14 10.67 -5.75
CA TYR A 111 0.33 9.77 -6.58
C TYR A 111 0.59 9.99 -8.07
N ALA A 112 0.55 11.24 -8.55
CA ALA A 112 0.76 11.56 -9.96
C ALA A 112 2.15 11.16 -10.43
N LEU A 113 3.19 11.45 -9.64
CA LEU A 113 4.57 11.05 -9.93
C LEU A 113 4.70 9.53 -10.04
N TRP A 114 4.21 8.79 -9.04
CA TRP A 114 4.30 7.32 -9.05
C TRP A 114 3.48 6.69 -10.15
N PHE A 115 2.29 7.22 -10.43
CA PHE A 115 1.47 6.79 -11.54
C PHE A 115 2.20 6.99 -12.87
N CYS A 116 2.85 8.14 -13.08
CA CYS A 116 3.64 8.39 -14.29
C CYS A 116 4.82 7.42 -14.41
N VAL A 117 5.58 7.21 -13.32
CA VAL A 117 6.72 6.27 -13.32
C VAL A 117 6.25 4.86 -13.66
N LEU A 118 5.19 4.38 -13.02
CA LEU A 118 4.63 3.05 -13.29
C LEU A 118 4.07 2.93 -14.70
N TYR A 119 3.38 3.95 -15.18
CA TYR A 119 2.86 3.99 -16.55
C TYR A 119 4.00 3.90 -17.57
N LEU A 120 5.04 4.72 -17.43
CA LEU A 120 6.20 4.73 -18.32
C LEU A 120 6.96 3.40 -18.26
N LEU A 121 7.12 2.81 -17.07
CA LEU A 121 7.73 1.50 -16.91
C LEU A 121 6.95 0.41 -17.66
N LEU A 122 5.63 0.36 -17.48
CA LEU A 122 4.77 -0.61 -18.16
C LEU A 122 4.71 -0.37 -19.68
N ALA A 123 4.69 0.89 -20.12
CA ALA A 123 4.78 1.26 -21.53
C ALA A 123 6.10 0.81 -22.17
N ALA A 124 7.23 1.00 -21.47
CA ALA A 124 8.53 0.53 -21.96
C ALA A 124 8.62 -1.00 -22.02
N LEU A 125 8.09 -1.69 -21.00
CA LEU A 125 8.05 -3.16 -20.97
C LEU A 125 7.16 -3.74 -22.08
N THR A 126 6.01 -3.12 -22.34
CA THR A 126 5.12 -3.53 -23.43
C THR A 126 5.73 -3.27 -24.80
N ALA A 127 6.33 -2.10 -25.02
CA ALA A 127 6.98 -1.76 -26.27
C ALA A 127 8.17 -2.68 -26.58
N GLY A 128 8.94 -3.07 -25.55
CA GLY A 128 10.06 -3.99 -25.69
C GLY A 128 9.68 -5.48 -25.74
N GLY A 129 8.42 -5.84 -25.48
CA GLY A 129 7.99 -7.24 -25.41
C GLY A 129 8.61 -8.06 -24.26
N HIS A 130 9.30 -7.41 -23.31
CA HIS A 130 10.08 -8.05 -22.25
C HIS A 130 9.23 -8.47 -21.04
N TRP A 131 8.04 -9.02 -21.27
CA TRP A 131 7.21 -9.49 -20.17
C TRP A 131 7.89 -10.66 -19.45
N PRO A 132 8.14 -10.57 -18.13
CA PRO A 132 8.67 -11.69 -17.38
C PRO A 132 7.65 -12.83 -17.44
N ARG A 133 7.96 -13.88 -18.20
CA ARG A 133 7.13 -15.09 -18.30
C ARG A 133 7.31 -15.93 -17.03
N LEU A 134 6.75 -15.44 -15.93
CA LEU A 134 6.71 -16.16 -14.67
C LEU A 134 5.57 -17.18 -14.71
N ALA A 135 5.79 -18.28 -15.46
CA ALA A 135 4.81 -19.36 -15.61
C ALA A 135 4.42 -20.03 -14.28
N LEU A 136 5.30 -19.94 -13.28
CA LEU A 136 5.08 -20.48 -11.92
C LEU A 136 4.17 -19.60 -11.06
N VAL A 137 3.92 -18.34 -11.45
CA VAL A 137 3.11 -17.41 -10.67
C VAL A 137 1.66 -17.52 -11.12
N THR A 138 0.86 -18.23 -10.32
CA THR A 138 -0.58 -18.38 -10.52
C THR A 138 -1.37 -17.47 -9.59
N TRP A 139 -2.62 -17.15 -9.94
CA TRP A 139 -3.51 -16.37 -9.08
C TRP A 139 -3.67 -16.99 -7.67
N PRO A 140 -3.85 -18.32 -7.51
CA PRO A 140 -3.85 -18.95 -6.19
C PRO A 140 -2.60 -18.68 -5.35
N ALA A 141 -1.41 -18.66 -5.97
CA ALA A 141 -0.18 -18.33 -5.25
C ALA A 141 -0.17 -16.89 -4.74
N ILE A 142 -0.68 -15.93 -5.53
CA ILE A 142 -0.83 -14.53 -5.12
C ILE A 142 -1.85 -14.40 -3.98
N TYR A 143 -2.97 -15.13 -4.04
CA TYR A 143 -3.95 -15.17 -2.96
C TYR A 143 -3.39 -15.79 -1.68
N ALA A 144 -2.63 -16.88 -1.79
CA ALA A 144 -1.96 -17.50 -0.66
C ALA A 144 -0.97 -16.54 0.00
N ALA A 145 -0.20 -15.78 -0.79
CA ALA A 145 0.69 -14.75 -0.27
C ALA A 145 -0.09 -13.62 0.42
N ALA A 146 -1.22 -13.17 -0.13
CA ALA A 146 -2.07 -12.16 0.49
C ALA A 146 -2.73 -12.65 1.79
N LEU A 147 -3.13 -13.93 1.85
CA LEU A 147 -3.69 -14.57 3.04
C LEU A 147 -2.69 -14.60 4.21
N LEU A 148 -1.38 -14.61 3.95
CA LEU A 148 -0.39 -14.44 5.02
C LEU A 148 -0.58 -13.11 5.74
N GLY A 149 -0.86 -12.01 5.02
CA GLY A 149 -1.18 -10.72 5.63
C GLY A 149 -2.43 -10.80 6.52
N ALA A 150 -3.48 -11.49 6.07
CA ALA A 150 -4.69 -11.67 6.85
C ALA A 150 -4.48 -12.56 8.09
N VAL A 151 -3.58 -13.53 8.05
CA VAL A 151 -3.30 -14.39 9.21
C VAL A 151 -2.36 -13.71 10.20
N LEU A 152 -1.39 -12.93 9.73
CA LEU A 152 -0.52 -12.11 10.58
C LEU A 152 -1.34 -11.11 11.40
N SER A 153 -2.43 -10.57 10.81
CA SER A 153 -3.33 -9.63 11.50
C SER A 153 -4.03 -10.20 12.72
N LEU A 154 -4.23 -11.53 12.78
CA LEU A 154 -4.91 -12.18 13.88
C LEU A 154 -4.06 -12.19 15.16
N ARG A 155 -2.75 -11.92 15.08
CA ARG A 155 -1.80 -11.81 16.22
C ARG A 155 -1.88 -12.93 17.26
N THR A 156 -2.44 -14.07 16.88
CA THR A 156 -2.72 -15.20 17.76
C THR A 156 -1.90 -16.41 17.31
N ARG A 157 -1.25 -17.07 18.28
CA ARG A 157 -0.44 -18.27 18.01
C ARG A 157 -1.26 -19.40 17.35
N GLN A 158 -2.56 -19.47 17.67
CA GLN A 158 -3.48 -20.46 17.11
C GLN A 158 -3.75 -20.24 15.62
N ALA A 159 -3.88 -18.99 15.16
CA ALA A 159 -4.06 -18.68 13.75
C ALA A 159 -2.83 -19.08 12.91
N TYR A 160 -1.63 -18.86 13.45
CA TYR A 160 -0.39 -19.29 12.80
C TYR A 160 -0.28 -20.82 12.66
N LEU A 161 -0.72 -21.56 13.68
CA LEU A 161 -0.71 -23.03 13.65
C LEU A 161 -1.71 -23.59 12.63
N VAL A 162 -2.92 -23.03 12.55
CA VAL A 162 -3.93 -23.45 11.57
C VAL A 162 -3.50 -23.13 10.14
N LEU A 163 -2.87 -21.97 9.92
CA LEU A 163 -2.31 -21.62 8.62
C LEU A 163 -1.15 -22.56 8.25
N ALA A 164 -0.21 -22.82 9.16
CA ALA A 164 0.89 -23.75 8.90
C ALA A 164 0.40 -25.18 8.61
N ALA A 165 -0.61 -25.65 9.35
CA ALA A 165 -1.23 -26.96 9.14
C ALA A 165 -1.97 -27.05 7.80
N SER A 166 -2.72 -26.01 7.41
CA SER A 166 -3.44 -25.99 6.13
C SER A 166 -2.50 -25.87 4.92
N LEU A 167 -1.45 -25.03 4.99
CA LEU A 167 -0.39 -24.99 3.98
C LEU A 167 0.37 -26.32 3.89
N GLY A 168 0.69 -26.94 5.02
CA GLY A 168 1.34 -28.25 5.07
C GLY A 168 0.48 -29.35 4.46
N CYS A 169 -0.83 -29.36 4.76
CA CYS A 169 -1.77 -30.30 4.18
C CYS A 169 -1.92 -30.10 2.65
N LEU A 170 -2.01 -28.85 2.19
CA LEU A 170 -2.03 -28.52 0.75
C LEU A 170 -0.74 -28.96 0.05
N ALA A 171 0.43 -28.72 0.68
CA ALA A 171 1.72 -29.15 0.15
C ALA A 171 1.82 -30.68 0.06
N LEU A 172 1.35 -31.41 1.08
CA LEU A 172 1.28 -32.87 1.07
C LEU A 172 0.32 -33.40 0.00
N LEU A 173 -0.85 -32.79 -0.17
CA LEU A 173 -1.81 -33.17 -1.21
C LEU A 173 -1.24 -32.92 -2.61
N PHE A 174 -0.52 -31.83 -2.83
CA PHE A 174 0.18 -31.57 -4.09
C PHE A 174 1.32 -32.57 -4.33
N TRP A 175 2.03 -32.99 -3.29
CA TRP A 175 3.13 -33.94 -3.38
C TRP A 175 2.65 -35.39 -3.59
N LEU A 176 1.48 -35.74 -3.07
CA LEU A 176 0.85 -37.06 -3.23
C LEU A 176 0.03 -37.17 -4.53
N GLY A 177 -0.34 -36.04 -5.14
CA GLY A 177 -1.10 -35.96 -6.39
C GLY A 177 -0.26 -35.76 -7.66
N ALA A 178 1.08 -35.76 -7.53
CA ALA A 178 2.06 -35.73 -8.63
C ALA A 178 2.83 -37.06 -8.66
#